data_AF-A0A1Q5UQY3-F1
#
_entry.id   AF-A0A1Q5UQY3-F1
#
_cell.length_a   1.000
_cell.length_b   1.000
_cell.length_c   1.000
_cell.angle_alpha   90.00
_cell.angle_beta   90.00
_cell.angle_gamma   90.00
#
_symmetry.space_group_name_H-M   'P 1'
#
loop_
_entity.id
_entity.type
_entity.pdbx_description
1 polymer ?
#
loop_
_entity_poly.entity_id
_entity_poly.type
_entity_poly.pdbx_seq_one_letter_code
_entity_poly.pdbx_strand_id
1 'polypeptide(L)'
;MTKPSWFEPTNNISEVSEPSADAFALDPSMDFQKIRCLWLISFIQDLRTFMGFSSRFYVQGLSTYPSLYQAVLHLRDEFQRSNSSASVTLGTSPSDYDRLTCLFSICLMMQESISSPPIDAMSNSFWSSGLDILDGALMQSRGLWDFSVQNLRPFLHQHLVETYPDALQKIEYVRRMTEVLGQVSLEARIGVEKCLLNMLCRTNDAQTVFLVDDGWTPDSLLSSMHGQ
;
A
#
# COMPACT_ATOMS: atom_id res chain seq x y z
N MET A 1 6.22 11.72 -24.53
CA MET A 1 5.14 11.52 -23.55
C MET A 1 5.66 12.01 -22.22
N THR A 2 4.93 12.91 -21.56
CA THR A 2 5.32 13.51 -20.27
C THR A 2 5.39 12.42 -19.21
N LYS A 3 6.53 12.38 -18.50
CA LYS A 3 6.72 11.55 -17.30
C LYS A 3 5.54 11.84 -16.34
N PRO A 4 4.93 10.83 -15.67
CA PRO A 4 3.89 11.10 -14.69
C PRO A 4 4.42 12.11 -13.66
N SER A 5 3.72 13.23 -13.48
CA SER A 5 4.12 14.37 -12.62
C SER A 5 4.14 14.04 -11.13
N TRP A 6 3.93 12.78 -10.76
CA TRP A 6 3.82 12.32 -9.36
C TRP A 6 5.16 11.92 -8.76
N PHE A 7 6.15 11.59 -9.62
CA PHE A 7 7.57 11.59 -9.23
C PHE A 7 8.16 13.01 -9.20
N GLU A 8 7.40 14.03 -9.64
CA GLU A 8 7.76 15.42 -9.42
C GLU A 8 7.14 15.94 -8.11
N PRO A 9 7.88 16.76 -7.35
CA PRO A 9 7.82 16.86 -5.90
C PRO A 9 6.70 17.78 -5.40
N THR A 10 5.44 17.50 -5.78
CA THR A 10 4.27 18.09 -5.10
C THR A 10 3.81 17.23 -3.92
N ASN A 11 4.23 15.96 -3.87
CA ASN A 11 4.14 15.05 -2.73
C ASN A 11 5.53 14.77 -2.16
N ASN A 12 6.24 15.78 -1.66
CA ASN A 12 7.53 15.60 -1.00
C ASN A 12 7.33 14.91 0.36
N ILE A 13 7.08 13.60 0.34
CA ILE A 13 6.82 12.78 1.53
C ILE A 13 7.93 12.88 2.56
N SER A 14 9.14 13.28 2.14
CA SER A 14 10.28 13.56 3.03
C SER A 14 9.93 14.59 4.11
N GLU A 15 9.25 15.67 3.74
CA GLU A 15 8.86 16.75 4.68
C GLU A 15 7.68 16.35 5.57
N VAL A 16 6.87 15.38 5.11
CA VAL A 16 5.71 14.85 5.83
C VAL A 16 6.13 13.77 6.85
N SER A 17 7.12 12.94 6.50
CA SER A 17 7.68 11.91 7.36
C SER A 17 8.65 12.48 8.41
N GLU A 18 9.51 13.41 8.00
CA GLU A 18 10.55 14.03 8.82
C GLU A 18 10.51 15.56 8.62
N PRO A 19 9.63 16.27 9.35
CA PRO A 19 9.58 17.73 9.24
C PRO A 19 10.88 18.37 9.72
N SER A 20 11.48 19.21 8.87
CA SER A 20 12.73 19.89 9.19
C SER A 20 12.52 20.94 10.28
N ALA A 21 13.58 21.22 11.07
CA ALA A 21 13.54 22.28 12.07
C ALA A 21 13.16 23.66 11.48
N ASP A 22 13.51 23.90 10.22
CA ASP A 22 13.14 25.11 9.48
C ASP A 22 11.64 25.15 9.13
N ALA A 23 11.00 24.00 8.87
CA ALA A 23 9.55 23.93 8.62
C ALA A 23 8.74 24.28 9.88
N PHE A 24 9.21 23.89 11.06
CA PHE A 24 8.62 24.31 12.34
C PHE A 24 8.86 25.80 12.66
N ALA A 25 9.97 26.37 12.16
CA ALA A 25 10.29 27.79 12.36
C ALA A 25 9.47 28.71 11.43
N LEU A 26 9.08 28.22 10.25
CA LEU A 26 8.32 28.98 9.24
C LEU A 26 6.83 29.08 9.58
N ASP A 27 6.23 28.03 10.16
CA ASP A 27 4.84 28.09 10.62
C ASP A 27 4.59 27.15 11.82
N PRO A 28 4.72 27.66 13.06
CA PRO A 28 4.45 26.88 14.27
C PRO A 28 2.97 26.51 14.45
N SER A 29 2.06 27.03 13.61
CA SER A 29 0.64 26.65 13.59
C SER A 29 0.34 25.49 12.63
N MET A 30 1.33 25.06 11.85
CA MET A 30 1.16 24.02 10.85
C MET A 30 0.99 22.66 11.52
N ASP A 31 -0.24 22.16 11.47
CA ASP A 31 -0.60 20.87 12.04
C ASP A 31 -0.14 19.73 11.12
N PHE A 32 1.09 19.28 11.33
CA PHE A 32 1.69 18.16 10.60
C PHE A 32 0.84 16.88 10.67
N GLN A 33 0.01 16.72 11.71
CA GLN A 33 -0.92 15.61 11.77
C GLN A 33 -2.00 15.73 10.70
N LYS A 34 -2.57 16.93 10.52
CA LYS A 34 -3.52 17.19 9.44
C LYS A 34 -2.89 16.97 8.06
N ILE A 35 -1.63 17.37 7.86
CA ILE A 35 -0.91 17.16 6.59
C ILE A 35 -0.74 15.66 6.31
N ARG A 36 -0.31 14.87 7.31
CA ARG A 36 -0.19 13.41 7.19
C ARG A 36 -1.52 12.75 6.87
N CYS A 37 -2.58 13.16 7.56
CA CYS A 37 -3.95 12.69 7.29
C CYS A 37 -4.40 13.03 5.86
N LEU A 38 -4.19 14.27 5.40
CA LEU A 38 -4.52 14.70 4.02
C LEU A 38 -3.73 13.91 2.98
N TRP A 39 -2.45 13.67 3.23
CA TRP A 39 -1.61 12.83 2.37
C TRP A 39 -2.13 11.39 2.30
N LEU A 40 -2.52 10.78 3.43
CA LEU A 40 -3.10 9.43 3.47
C LEU A 40 -4.42 9.34 2.68
N ILE A 41 -5.29 10.35 2.81
CA ILE A 41 -6.51 10.45 2.02
C ILE A 41 -6.17 10.49 0.53
N SER A 42 -5.25 11.38 0.14
CA SER A 42 -4.83 11.51 -1.26
C SER A 42 -4.33 10.18 -1.78
N PHE A 43 -3.46 9.49 -1.02
CA PHE A 43 -2.93 8.20 -1.40
C PHE A 43 -4.02 7.13 -1.61
N ILE A 44 -4.98 7.02 -0.68
CA ILE A 44 -6.09 6.07 -0.80
C ILE A 44 -6.98 6.41 -2.00
N GLN A 45 -7.27 7.69 -2.20
CA GLN A 45 -8.08 8.16 -3.34
C GLN A 45 -7.39 7.87 -4.67
N ASP A 46 -6.09 8.13 -4.76
CA ASP A 46 -5.28 7.84 -5.94
C ASP A 46 -5.29 6.33 -6.21
N LEU A 47 -5.03 5.51 -5.20
CA LEU A 47 -5.05 4.05 -5.34
C LEU A 47 -6.40 3.53 -5.83
N ARG A 48 -7.52 4.03 -5.28
CA ARG A 48 -8.87 3.69 -5.73
C ARG A 48 -9.10 4.12 -7.18
N THR A 49 -8.59 5.29 -7.57
CA THR A 49 -8.72 5.81 -8.93
C THR A 49 -7.89 4.98 -9.91
N PHE A 50 -6.66 4.59 -9.56
CA PHE A 50 -5.82 3.66 -10.32
C PHE A 50 -6.48 2.31 -10.54
N MET A 51 -7.06 1.73 -9.49
CA MET A 51 -7.84 0.51 -9.61
C MET A 51 -9.07 0.71 -10.52
N GLY A 52 -9.71 1.89 -10.49
CA GLY A 52 -10.84 2.24 -11.35
C GLY A 52 -10.48 2.37 -12.83
N PHE A 53 -9.27 2.83 -13.16
CA PHE A 53 -8.80 2.93 -14.56
C PHE A 53 -8.61 1.57 -15.23
N SER A 54 -8.44 0.51 -14.46
CA SER A 54 -8.42 -0.85 -14.96
C SER A 54 -9.69 -1.57 -14.52
N SER A 55 -10.62 -1.79 -15.45
CA SER A 55 -11.87 -2.52 -15.19
C SER A 55 -11.62 -3.90 -14.57
N ARG A 56 -10.45 -4.51 -14.81
CA ARG A 56 -10.02 -5.77 -14.18
C ARG A 56 -9.76 -5.60 -12.69
N PHE A 57 -8.97 -4.61 -12.28
CA PHE A 57 -8.66 -4.37 -10.85
C PHE A 57 -9.87 -3.86 -10.08
N TYR A 58 -10.72 -3.03 -10.69
CA TYR A 58 -11.93 -2.54 -10.03
C TYR A 58 -12.89 -3.65 -9.62
N VAL A 59 -13.01 -4.67 -10.48
CA VAL A 59 -14.02 -5.75 -10.38
C VAL A 59 -13.44 -7.00 -9.70
N GLN A 60 -12.18 -7.35 -10.00
CA GLN A 60 -11.55 -8.59 -9.53
C GLN A 60 -10.39 -8.37 -8.55
N GLY A 61 -10.06 -7.12 -8.19
CA GLY A 61 -8.92 -6.84 -7.30
C GLY A 61 -7.64 -7.52 -7.80
N LEU A 62 -6.91 -8.15 -6.88
CA LEU A 62 -5.74 -8.96 -7.20
C LEU A 62 -6.05 -10.43 -7.52
N SER A 63 -7.32 -10.86 -7.56
CA SER A 63 -7.66 -12.28 -7.73
C SER A 63 -7.25 -12.88 -9.08
N THR A 64 -6.94 -12.05 -10.07
CA THR A 64 -6.32 -12.46 -11.34
C THR A 64 -4.88 -12.96 -11.17
N TYR A 65 -4.21 -12.62 -10.06
CA TYR A 65 -2.83 -12.98 -9.71
C TYR A 65 -2.85 -13.87 -8.46
N PRO A 66 -2.94 -15.21 -8.60
CA PRO A 66 -3.25 -16.09 -7.47
C PRO A 66 -2.22 -16.04 -6.34
N SER A 67 -0.93 -16.00 -6.66
CA SER A 67 0.14 -16.02 -5.65
C SER A 67 0.23 -14.68 -4.92
N LEU A 68 0.08 -13.59 -5.65
CA LEU A 68 -0.01 -12.25 -5.08
C LEU A 68 -1.27 -12.08 -4.23
N TYR A 69 -2.41 -12.60 -4.69
CA TYR A 69 -3.65 -12.60 -3.91
C TYR A 69 -3.48 -13.39 -2.60
N GLN A 70 -2.87 -14.58 -2.65
CA GLN A 70 -2.55 -15.35 -1.43
C GLN A 70 -1.66 -14.55 -0.47
N ALA A 71 -0.60 -13.90 -0.97
CA ALA A 71 0.26 -13.04 -0.14
C ALA A 71 -0.54 -11.95 0.60
N VAL A 72 -1.50 -11.31 -0.07
CA VAL A 72 -2.37 -10.31 0.58
C VAL A 72 -3.36 -10.95 1.56
N LEU A 73 -3.85 -12.17 1.30
CA LEU A 73 -4.65 -12.91 2.28
C LEU A 73 -3.84 -13.21 3.54
N HIS A 74 -2.56 -13.56 3.42
CA HIS A 74 -1.70 -13.75 4.59
C HIS A 74 -1.52 -12.45 5.41
N LEU A 75 -1.35 -11.31 4.74
CA LEU A 75 -1.31 -9.99 5.40
C LEU A 75 -2.63 -9.72 6.14
N ARG A 76 -3.77 -10.03 5.53
CA ARG A 76 -5.09 -9.89 6.15
C ARG A 76 -5.24 -10.78 7.39
N ASP A 77 -4.83 -12.04 7.30
CA ASP A 77 -4.99 -12.99 8.39
C ASP A 77 -4.07 -12.65 9.57
N GLU A 78 -2.88 -12.09 9.32
CA GLU A 78 -2.04 -11.50 10.38
C GLU A 78 -2.69 -10.25 10.98
N PHE A 79 -3.22 -9.33 10.15
CA PHE A 79 -3.92 -8.13 10.62
C PHE A 79 -5.10 -8.46 11.55
N GLN A 80 -5.91 -9.46 11.19
CA GLN A 80 -7.05 -9.91 12.00
C GLN A 80 -6.59 -10.51 13.33
N ARG A 81 -5.52 -11.32 13.32
CA ARG A 81 -4.93 -11.89 14.55
C ARG A 81 -4.40 -10.79 15.46
N SER A 82 -3.64 -9.84 14.92
CA SER A 82 -3.07 -8.73 15.67
C SER A 82 -4.17 -7.89 16.33
N ASN A 83 -5.22 -7.50 15.60
CA ASN A 83 -6.32 -6.72 16.17
C ASN A 83 -7.21 -7.48 17.15
N SER A 84 -7.40 -8.78 16.96
CA SER A 84 -8.14 -9.62 17.91
C SER A 84 -7.37 -9.80 19.22
N SER A 85 -6.03 -9.75 19.14
CA SER A 85 -5.13 -9.82 20.30
C SER A 85 -4.77 -8.45 20.90
N ALA A 86 -5.17 -7.35 20.27
CA ALA A 86 -4.82 -5.97 20.64
C ALA A 86 -5.62 -5.48 21.86
N SER A 87 -5.47 -6.20 22.96
CA SER A 87 -5.66 -5.68 24.31
C SER A 87 -4.30 -5.12 24.76
N VAL A 88 -4.13 -3.79 24.70
CA VAL A 88 -3.20 -3.02 25.56
C VAL A 88 -1.75 -2.78 25.08
N THR A 89 -1.46 -2.59 23.79
CA THR A 89 -0.15 -2.00 23.39
C THR A 89 -0.29 -0.77 22.50
N LEU A 90 0.00 0.39 23.10
CA LEU A 90 0.02 1.70 22.45
C LEU A 90 1.34 1.85 21.66
N GLY A 91 1.41 1.32 20.43
CA GLY A 91 2.59 1.47 19.58
C GLY A 91 2.59 0.59 18.33
N THR A 92 3.37 0.97 17.31
CA THR A 92 3.61 0.14 16.12
C THR A 92 4.46 -1.06 16.52
N SER A 93 3.93 -2.27 16.50
CA SER A 93 4.77 -3.46 16.68
C SER A 93 5.67 -3.66 15.45
N PRO A 94 6.82 -4.35 15.59
CA PRO A 94 7.64 -4.71 14.44
C PRO A 94 6.86 -5.52 13.38
N SER A 95 5.90 -6.35 13.81
CA SER A 95 4.99 -7.08 12.91
C SER A 95 4.08 -6.12 12.13
N ASP A 96 3.56 -5.05 12.76
CA ASP A 96 2.77 -4.04 12.04
C ASP A 96 3.60 -3.29 11.01
N TYR A 97 4.85 -2.95 11.35
CA TYR A 97 5.76 -2.30 10.41
C TYR A 97 6.02 -3.19 9.18
N ASP A 98 6.31 -4.49 9.40
CA ASP A 98 6.58 -5.42 8.31
C ASP A 98 5.35 -5.60 7.41
N ARG A 99 4.17 -5.73 8.00
CA ARG A 99 2.90 -5.89 7.28
C ARG A 99 2.54 -4.65 6.45
N LEU A 100 2.64 -3.47 7.04
CA LEU A 100 2.42 -2.20 6.34
C LEU A 100 3.42 -2.00 5.19
N THR A 101 4.70 -2.31 5.42
CA THR A 101 5.74 -2.25 4.39
C THR A 101 5.41 -3.18 3.22
N CYS A 102 4.91 -4.38 3.49
CA CYS A 102 4.47 -5.30 2.43
C CYS A 102 3.27 -4.72 1.66
N LEU A 103 2.25 -4.22 2.35
CA LEU A 103 1.07 -3.63 1.72
C LEU A 103 1.44 -2.46 0.81
N PHE A 104 2.25 -1.54 1.29
CA PHE A 104 2.70 -0.39 0.53
C PHE A 104 3.56 -0.79 -0.67
N SER A 105 4.45 -1.79 -0.52
CA SER A 105 5.24 -2.31 -1.63
C SER A 105 4.34 -2.90 -2.74
N ILE A 106 3.33 -3.67 -2.35
CA ILE A 106 2.36 -4.26 -3.29
C ILE A 106 1.55 -3.16 -3.99
N CYS A 107 1.06 -2.17 -3.24
CA CYS A 107 0.32 -1.03 -3.81
C CYS A 107 1.18 -0.27 -4.82
N LEU A 108 2.45 0.00 -4.50
CA LEU A 108 3.39 0.69 -5.37
C LEU A 108 3.63 -0.10 -6.68
N MET A 109 3.94 -1.41 -6.57
CA MET A 109 4.17 -2.24 -7.76
C MET A 109 2.91 -2.40 -8.63
N MET A 110 1.73 -2.42 -8.01
CA MET A 110 0.45 -2.39 -8.73
C MET A 110 0.27 -1.06 -9.48
N GLN A 111 0.53 0.07 -8.83
CA GLN A 111 0.44 1.41 -9.45
C GLN A 111 1.41 1.55 -10.63
N GLU A 112 2.67 1.11 -10.46
CA GLU A 112 3.69 1.11 -11.51
C GLU A 112 3.27 0.26 -12.72
N SER A 113 2.68 -0.91 -12.46
CA SER A 113 2.22 -1.82 -13.51
C SER A 113 1.02 -1.29 -14.29
N ILE A 114 0.15 -0.49 -13.65
CA ILE A 114 -0.98 0.18 -14.31
C ILE A 114 -0.51 1.40 -15.11
N SER A 115 0.48 2.13 -14.58
CA SER A 115 0.95 3.40 -15.15
C SER A 115 1.96 3.22 -16.28
N SER A 116 2.60 2.06 -16.37
CA SER A 116 3.57 1.74 -17.43
C SER A 116 2.85 1.50 -18.76
N PRO A 117 3.08 2.32 -19.81
CA PRO A 117 2.50 2.07 -21.11
C PRO A 117 3.07 0.78 -21.70
N PRO A 118 2.27 -0.03 -22.43
CA PRO A 118 2.80 -1.18 -23.15
C PRO A 118 3.84 -0.70 -24.17
N ILE A 119 5.08 -1.09 -23.97
CA ILE A 119 6.18 -0.78 -24.88
C ILE A 119 5.97 -1.65 -26.12
N ASP A 120 5.65 -1.00 -27.24
CA ASP A 120 5.52 -1.54 -28.60
C ASP A 120 4.43 -2.59 -28.88
N ALA A 121 3.32 -2.11 -29.47
CA ALA A 121 2.25 -2.90 -30.07
C ALA A 121 2.65 -3.75 -31.31
N MET A 122 3.95 -3.93 -31.58
CA MET A 122 4.47 -4.69 -32.73
C MET A 122 5.48 -5.78 -32.36
N SER A 123 5.83 -5.97 -31.09
CA SER A 123 6.70 -7.08 -30.67
C SER A 123 6.04 -7.91 -29.58
N ASN A 124 5.43 -9.02 -30.01
CA ASN A 124 4.97 -10.19 -29.24
C ASN A 124 4.12 -9.92 -27.98
N SER A 125 2.95 -10.53 -27.95
CA SER A 125 1.97 -10.60 -26.85
C SER A 125 2.47 -11.32 -25.56
N PHE A 126 3.71 -11.06 -25.13
CA PHE A 126 4.41 -11.75 -24.04
C PHE A 126 4.97 -10.81 -22.98
N TRP A 127 4.65 -9.52 -23.03
CA TRP A 127 4.98 -8.58 -21.96
C TRP A 127 3.96 -8.74 -20.85
N SER A 128 4.20 -9.77 -20.03
CA SER A 128 3.64 -9.94 -18.70
C SER A 128 3.71 -8.60 -17.98
N SER A 129 2.57 -8.06 -17.53
CA SER A 129 2.54 -6.85 -16.70
C SER A 129 3.50 -7.01 -15.52
N GLY A 130 4.03 -5.93 -14.94
CA GLY A 130 4.95 -6.05 -13.78
C GLY A 130 4.37 -6.92 -12.65
N LEU A 131 3.03 -6.97 -12.55
CA LEU A 131 2.29 -7.86 -11.65
C LEU A 131 2.32 -9.33 -12.04
N ASP A 132 2.31 -9.68 -13.32
CA ASP A 132 2.47 -11.07 -13.78
C ASP A 132 3.89 -11.59 -13.42
N ILE A 133 4.90 -10.73 -13.54
CA ILE A 133 6.29 -11.06 -13.13
C ILE A 133 6.36 -11.27 -11.61
N LEU A 134 5.75 -10.35 -10.84
CA LEU A 134 5.66 -10.47 -9.39
C LEU A 134 4.92 -11.74 -8.95
N ASP A 135 3.78 -12.05 -9.58
CA ASP A 135 2.97 -13.22 -9.27
C ASP A 135 3.75 -14.52 -9.57
N GLY A 136 4.43 -14.58 -10.72
CA GLY A 136 5.30 -15.70 -11.08
C GLY A 136 6.47 -15.87 -10.11
N ALA A 137 7.09 -14.77 -9.66
CA ALA A 137 8.17 -14.82 -8.68
C ALA A 137 7.67 -15.30 -7.30
N LEU A 138 6.51 -14.81 -6.86
CA LEU A 138 5.85 -15.27 -5.63
C LEU A 138 5.50 -16.75 -5.70
N MET A 139 5.00 -17.23 -6.84
CA MET A 139 4.68 -18.64 -7.05
C MET A 139 5.93 -19.52 -6.87
N GLN A 140 7.05 -19.11 -7.44
CA GLN A 140 8.32 -19.86 -7.37
C GLN A 140 8.93 -19.85 -5.97
N SER A 141 8.78 -18.75 -5.24
CA SER A 141 9.35 -18.57 -3.90
C SER A 141 8.38 -18.95 -2.77
N ARG A 142 7.23 -19.57 -3.08
CA ARG A 142 6.15 -19.83 -2.12
C ARG A 142 6.61 -20.46 -0.81
N GLY A 143 7.52 -21.44 -0.87
CA GLY A 143 8.05 -22.09 0.33
C GLY A 143 8.80 -21.16 1.30
N LEU A 144 9.20 -19.95 0.87
CA LEU A 144 9.92 -18.98 1.68
C LEU A 144 8.98 -18.01 2.40
N TRP A 145 7.88 -17.57 1.77
CA TRP A 145 7.04 -16.48 2.28
C TRP A 145 5.64 -16.90 2.78
N ASP A 146 5.08 -18.02 2.31
CA ASP A 146 3.67 -18.43 2.55
C ASP A 146 3.34 -18.63 4.05
N PHE A 147 4.36 -18.71 4.91
CA PHE A 147 4.19 -18.94 6.36
C PHE A 147 4.47 -17.72 7.24
N SER A 148 5.03 -16.64 6.70
CA SER A 148 5.47 -15.50 7.52
C SER A 148 5.56 -14.19 6.74
N VAL A 149 4.87 -13.17 7.23
CA VAL A 149 4.98 -11.80 6.70
C VAL A 149 6.40 -11.23 6.86
N GLN A 150 7.12 -11.67 7.90
CA GLN A 150 8.53 -11.31 8.09
C GLN A 150 9.42 -11.84 6.97
N ASN A 151 9.02 -12.94 6.29
CA ASN A 151 9.73 -13.47 5.13
C ASN A 151 9.19 -12.89 3.81
N LEU A 152 7.93 -12.48 3.77
CA LEU A 152 7.35 -11.79 2.62
C LEU A 152 8.01 -10.42 2.39
N ARG A 153 8.29 -9.66 3.47
CA ARG A 153 8.95 -8.35 3.37
C ARG A 153 10.30 -8.37 2.63
N PRO A 154 11.30 -9.19 3.03
CA PRO A 154 12.58 -9.24 2.34
C PRO A 154 12.43 -9.76 0.90
N PHE A 155 11.48 -10.66 0.64
CA PHE A 155 11.17 -11.09 -0.73
C PHE A 155 10.70 -9.92 -1.60
N LEU A 156 9.71 -9.14 -1.14
CA LEU A 156 9.20 -7.97 -1.88
C LEU A 156 10.29 -6.90 -2.07
N HIS A 157 11.11 -6.68 -1.05
CA HIS A 157 12.25 -5.76 -1.13
C HIS A 157 13.26 -6.21 -2.19
N GLN A 158 13.66 -7.49 -2.17
CA GLN A 158 14.57 -8.04 -3.18
C GLN A 158 13.99 -7.93 -4.58
N HIS A 159 12.71 -8.27 -4.75
CA HIS A 159 12.02 -8.15 -6.03
C HIS A 159 12.01 -6.71 -6.55
N LEU A 160 11.80 -5.71 -5.68
CA LEU A 160 11.90 -4.29 -6.06
C LEU A 160 13.31 -3.95 -6.58
N VAL A 161 14.36 -4.37 -5.87
CA VAL A 161 15.77 -4.12 -6.25
C VAL A 161 16.11 -4.73 -7.61
N GLU A 162 15.61 -5.94 -7.88
CA GLU A 162 15.90 -6.66 -9.12
C GLU A 162 15.09 -6.16 -10.31
N THR A 163 13.87 -5.69 -10.07
CA THR A 163 12.90 -5.37 -11.14
C THR A 163 12.97 -3.91 -11.58
N TYR A 164 13.26 -2.98 -10.67
CA TYR A 164 13.16 -1.54 -10.94
C TYR A 164 14.52 -0.83 -10.89
N PRO A 165 14.90 -0.06 -11.92
CA PRO A 165 16.18 0.66 -11.93
C PRO A 165 16.27 1.76 -10.86
N ASP A 166 15.14 2.30 -10.42
CA ASP A 166 14.99 3.30 -9.35
C ASP A 166 14.58 2.67 -8.00
N ALA A 167 14.86 1.38 -7.79
CA ALA A 167 14.44 0.63 -6.60
C ALA A 167 14.76 1.32 -5.27
N LEU A 168 15.93 1.96 -5.12
CA LEU A 168 16.29 2.67 -3.89
C LEU A 168 15.32 3.80 -3.56
N GLN A 169 14.85 4.54 -4.58
CA GLN A 169 13.87 5.61 -4.39
C GLN A 169 12.50 5.04 -4.01
N LYS A 170 12.12 3.92 -4.63
CA LYS A 170 10.86 3.21 -4.34
C LYS A 170 10.85 2.62 -2.92
N ILE A 171 11.94 2.00 -2.50
CA ILE A 171 12.11 1.45 -1.15
C ILE A 171 12.05 2.57 -0.11
N GLU A 172 12.74 3.68 -0.36
CA GLU A 172 12.69 4.86 0.50
C GLU A 172 11.30 5.47 0.57
N TYR A 173 10.58 5.51 -0.56
CA TYR A 173 9.19 5.94 -0.61
C TYR A 173 8.31 5.05 0.28
N VAL A 174 8.42 3.73 0.15
CA VAL A 174 7.70 2.76 1.01
C VAL A 174 8.03 2.96 2.48
N ARG A 175 9.32 3.11 2.83
CA ARG A 175 9.75 3.37 4.21
C ARG A 175 9.04 4.58 4.79
N ARG A 176 9.02 5.69 4.05
CA ARG A 176 8.39 6.95 4.48
C ARG A 176 6.88 6.83 4.60
N MET A 177 6.21 6.11 3.70
CA MET A 177 4.77 5.84 3.83
C MET A 177 4.47 5.08 5.12
N THR A 178 5.25 4.05 5.43
CA THR A 178 5.13 3.28 6.68
C THR A 178 5.37 4.17 7.90
N GLU A 179 6.32 5.09 7.86
CA GLU A 179 6.62 6.02 8.94
C GLU A 179 5.54 7.06 9.17
N VAL A 180 5.00 7.65 8.09
CA VAL A 180 3.85 8.56 8.16
C VAL A 180 2.68 7.86 8.85
N LEU A 181 2.40 6.60 8.47
CA LEU A 181 1.34 5.82 9.11
C LEU A 181 1.70 5.39 10.56
N GLY A 182 3.00 5.30 10.86
CA GLY A 182 3.54 5.12 12.20
C GLY A 182 3.27 6.30 13.13
N GLN A 183 3.09 7.50 12.57
CA GLN A 183 2.90 8.75 13.30
C GLN A 183 1.42 9.17 13.46
N VAL A 184 0.50 8.53 12.71
CA VAL A 184 -0.95 8.76 12.90
C VAL A 184 -1.54 7.94 14.05
N SER A 185 -2.78 8.26 14.45
CA SER A 185 -3.47 7.53 15.51
C SER A 185 -3.64 6.04 15.15
N LEU A 186 -3.79 5.20 16.18
CA LEU A 186 -3.99 3.76 15.99
C LEU A 186 -5.24 3.48 15.15
N GLU A 187 -6.31 4.23 15.39
CA GLU A 187 -7.58 4.13 14.66
C GLU A 187 -7.40 4.47 13.19
N ALA A 188 -6.69 5.56 12.89
CA ALA A 188 -6.40 5.97 11.52
C ALA A 188 -5.56 4.91 10.79
N ARG A 189 -4.53 4.37 11.47
CA ARG A 189 -3.71 3.28 10.93
C ARG A 189 -4.53 2.03 10.62
N ILE A 190 -5.32 1.56 11.59
CA ILE A 190 -6.20 0.40 11.42
C ILE A 190 -7.17 0.64 10.26
N GLY A 191 -7.75 1.84 10.17
CA GLY A 191 -8.65 2.21 9.08
C GLY A 191 -7.97 2.16 7.72
N VAL A 192 -6.79 2.77 7.57
CA VAL A 192 -6.00 2.76 6.32
C VAL A 192 -5.66 1.33 5.93
N GLU A 193 -5.15 0.54 6.86
CA GLU A 193 -4.76 -0.85 6.60
C GLU A 193 -5.95 -1.72 6.17
N LYS A 194 -7.10 -1.61 6.86
CA LYS A 194 -8.35 -2.25 6.44
C LYS A 194 -8.77 -1.82 5.04
N CYS A 195 -8.67 -0.52 4.75
CA CYS A 195 -9.07 0.03 3.46
C CYS A 195 -8.22 -0.55 2.33
N LEU A 196 -6.89 -0.59 2.51
CA LEU A 196 -5.97 -1.19 1.54
C LEU A 196 -6.25 -2.69 1.34
N LEU A 197 -6.38 -3.45 2.42
CA LEU A 197 -6.69 -4.89 2.35
C LEU A 197 -8.02 -5.14 1.63
N ASN A 198 -9.06 -4.37 1.95
CA ASN A 198 -10.36 -4.49 1.31
C ASN A 198 -10.31 -4.15 -0.18
N MET A 199 -9.49 -3.18 -0.59
CA MET A 199 -9.29 -2.85 -2.00
C MET A 199 -8.53 -3.94 -2.73
N LEU A 200 -7.40 -4.40 -2.20
CA LEU A 200 -6.54 -5.39 -2.82
C LEU A 200 -7.22 -6.78 -2.90
N CYS A 201 -8.04 -7.13 -1.91
CA CYS A 201 -8.68 -8.44 -1.85
C CYS A 201 -10.07 -8.54 -2.52
N ARG A 202 -10.55 -7.50 -3.20
CA ARG A 202 -11.88 -7.53 -3.85
C ARG A 202 -12.02 -8.73 -4.79
N THR A 203 -13.15 -9.44 -4.70
CA THR A 203 -13.52 -10.50 -5.64
C THR A 203 -14.97 -10.34 -6.07
N ASN A 204 -15.28 -10.79 -7.30
CA ASN A 204 -16.64 -10.73 -7.87
C ASN A 204 -17.67 -11.55 -7.10
N ASP A 205 -17.23 -12.62 -6.45
CA ASP A 205 -18.09 -13.41 -5.59
C ASP A 205 -18.19 -12.71 -4.24
N ALA A 206 -19.32 -12.02 -4.04
CA ALA A 206 -19.80 -11.46 -2.78
C ALA A 206 -19.94 -12.49 -1.62
N GLN A 207 -19.31 -13.67 -1.72
CA GLN A 207 -19.29 -14.71 -0.70
C GLN A 207 -18.33 -14.41 0.45
N THR A 208 -17.37 -13.50 0.25
CA THR A 208 -16.53 -13.01 1.35
C THR A 208 -16.82 -11.53 1.53
N VAL A 209 -17.78 -11.24 2.41
CA VAL A 209 -17.87 -9.92 3.05
C VAL A 209 -16.55 -9.73 3.78
N PHE A 210 -15.61 -9.08 3.10
CA PHE A 210 -14.16 -9.28 3.29
C PHE A 210 -13.64 -8.76 4.63
N LEU A 211 -14.36 -7.82 5.20
CA LEU A 211 -14.56 -7.46 6.60
C LEU A 211 -16.00 -6.90 6.59
N VAL A 212 -16.77 -7.04 7.68
CA VAL A 212 -18.09 -6.40 7.76
C VAL A 212 -17.95 -4.94 7.30
N ASP A 213 -18.92 -4.45 6.54
CA ASP A 213 -19.06 -3.02 6.25
C ASP A 213 -19.36 -2.31 7.57
N ASP A 214 -18.34 -2.21 8.44
CA ASP A 214 -18.34 -1.52 9.72
C ASP A 214 -18.36 0.01 9.50
N GLY A 215 -18.74 0.44 8.29
CA GLY A 215 -18.75 1.82 7.87
C GLY A 215 -17.36 2.44 7.85
N TRP A 216 -16.30 1.72 7.47
CA TRP A 216 -14.95 2.28 7.26
C TRP A 216 -14.63 2.47 5.78
N THR A 217 -15.51 3.21 5.09
CA THR A 217 -15.23 3.73 3.75
C THR A 217 -14.16 4.84 3.85
N PRO A 218 -13.52 5.24 2.72
CA PRO A 218 -12.65 6.43 2.71
C PRO A 218 -13.31 7.65 3.35
N ASP A 219 -14.63 7.79 3.22
CA ASP A 219 -15.44 8.85 3.81
C ASP A 219 -15.55 8.77 5.34
N SER A 220 -15.54 7.56 5.90
CA SER A 220 -15.52 7.37 7.35
C SER A 220 -14.14 7.48 7.97
N LEU A 221 -13.11 7.06 7.24
CA LEU A 221 -11.71 7.39 7.53
C LEU A 221 -11.51 8.91 7.59
N LEU A 222 -12.07 9.64 6.61
CA LEU A 222 -12.11 11.10 6.61
C LEU A 222 -12.77 11.65 7.88
N SER A 223 -13.89 11.07 8.31
CA SER A 223 -14.60 11.50 9.52
C SER A 223 -13.85 11.19 10.83
N SER A 224 -13.11 10.09 10.92
CA SER A 224 -12.38 9.70 12.13
C SER A 224 -11.07 10.47 12.32
N MET A 225 -10.49 10.99 11.25
CA MET A 225 -9.28 11.80 11.30
C MET A 225 -9.54 13.25 11.73
N HIS A 226 -10.81 13.64 11.91
CA HIS A 226 -11.19 14.85 12.62
C HIS A 226 -11.18 14.55 14.14
N GLY A 227 -9.99 14.52 14.73
CA GLY A 227 -9.83 14.58 16.19
C GLY A 227 -10.04 16.01 16.69
N GLN A 228 -10.71 16.14 17.84
CA GLN A 228 -11.01 17.37 18.58
C GLN A 228 -9.81 18.29 18.79
#